data_AF-A0A947MLL7-F1
#
_entry.id   AF-A0A947MLL7-F1
#
_cell.length_a   1.000
_cell.length_b   1.000
_cell.length_c   1.000
_cell.angle_alpha   90.00
_cell.angle_beta   90.00
_cell.angle_gamma   90.00
#
_symmetry.space_group_name_H-M   'P 1'
#
loop_
_entity.id
_entity.type
_entity.pdbx_description
1 polymer ?
#
loop_
_entity_poly.entity_id
_entity_poly.type
_entity_poly.pdbx_seq_one_letter_code
_entity_poly.pdbx_strand_id
1 'polypeptide(L)' 'MLSKLTLSLDPTVVAQAKQYAQDSHTSLSRLVENYLRQLVSQSDNQVQAGPVLSQINGILKQAEIEDYRDYLAKKYQ' A
#
# COMPACT_ATOMS: atom_id res chain seq x y z
N MET A 1 -25.05 4.13 6.91
CA MET A 1 -25.47 3.04 7.82
C MET A 1 -24.22 2.29 8.29
N LEU A 2 -24.20 1.82 9.54
CA LEU A 2 -23.11 0.99 10.08
C LEU A 2 -23.53 -0.48 9.98
N SER A 3 -22.72 -1.31 9.32
CA SER A 3 -22.90 -2.76 9.24
C SER A 3 -21.80 -3.48 10.03
N LYS A 4 -22.14 -4.62 10.63
CA LYS A 4 -21.19 -5.48 11.34
C LYS A 4 -20.86 -6.67 10.46
N LEU A 5 -19.57 -6.96 10.31
CA LEU A 5 -19.05 -8.13 9.59
C LEU A 5 -18.34 -9.04 10.59
N THR A 6 -18.73 -10.31 10.64
CA THR A 6 -18.09 -11.34 11.45
C THR A 6 -17.36 -12.30 10.53
N LEU A 7 -16.06 -12.51 10.77
CA LEU A 7 -15.20 -13.37 9.96
C LEU A 7 -14.62 -14.49 10.83
N SER A 8 -14.62 -15.71 10.30
CA SER A 8 -13.90 -16.84 10.89
C SER A 8 -12.50 -16.90 10.28
N LEU A 9 -11.47 -16.80 11.12
CA LEU A 9 -10.06 -16.69 10.72
C LEU A 9 -9.22 -17.57 11.64
N ASP A 10 -8.02 -17.92 11.18
CA ASP A 10 -7.04 -18.59 12.03
C ASP A 10 -6.70 -17.74 13.26
N PRO A 11 -6.73 -18.29 14.49
CA PRO A 11 -6.39 -17.55 15.72
C PRO A 11 -5.00 -16.90 15.69
N THR A 12 -4.02 -17.53 15.03
CA THR A 12 -2.65 -17.00 14.91
C THR A 12 -2.63 -15.74 14.05
N VAL A 13 -3.41 -15.71 12.97
CA VAL A 13 -3.57 -14.54 12.10
C VAL A 13 -4.25 -13.40 12.87
N VAL A 14 -5.28 -13.70 13.67
CA VAL A 14 -5.95 -12.70 14.51
C VAL A 14 -4.99 -12.10 15.53
N ALA A 15 -4.12 -12.91 16.14
CA ALA A 15 -3.12 -12.42 17.09
C ALA A 15 -2.10 -11.49 16.43
N GLN A 16 -1.52 -11.89 15.29
CA GLN A 16 -0.57 -11.08 14.54
C GLN A 16 -1.18 -9.78 14.06
N ALA A 17 -2.41 -9.82 13.55
CA ALA A 17 -3.11 -8.62 13.07
C ALA A 17 -3.43 -7.64 14.21
N LYS A 18 -3.75 -8.13 15.41
CA LYS A 18 -3.93 -7.29 16.61
C LYS A 18 -2.62 -6.62 17.03
N GLN A 19 -1.51 -7.36 17.02
CA GLN A 19 -0.19 -6.81 17.34
C GLN A 19 0.16 -5.68 16.36
N TYR A 20 0.06 -5.95 15.06
CA TYR A 20 0.30 -4.96 14.02
C TYR A 20 -0.56 -3.70 14.18
N ALA A 21 -1.83 -3.86 14.53
CA ALA A 21 -2.74 -2.74 14.77
C ALA A 21 -2.26 -1.85 15.93
N GLN A 22 -1.79 -2.45 17.04
CA GLN A 22 -1.25 -1.71 18.18
C GLN A 22 0.03 -0.95 17.81
N ASP A 23 0.96 -1.64 17.15
CA ASP A 23 2.24 -1.08 16.71
C ASP A 23 2.02 0.09 15.74
N SER A 24 0.98 0.01 14.91
CA SER A 24 0.57 1.05 13.96
C SER A 24 -0.41 2.08 14.54
N HIS A 25 -0.65 2.06 15.85
CA HIS A 25 -1.56 2.97 16.58
C HIS A 25 -2.97 3.07 15.96
N THR A 26 -3.52 1.93 15.53
CA THR A 26 -4.82 1.82 14.88
C THR A 26 -5.62 0.65 15.44
N SER A 27 -6.86 0.47 14.97
CA SER A 27 -7.70 -0.67 15.32
C SER A 27 -7.76 -1.70 14.20
N LEU A 28 -7.95 -2.97 14.57
CA LEU A 28 -8.13 -4.05 13.60
C LEU A 28 -9.32 -3.78 12.67
N SER A 29 -10.41 -3.24 13.21
CA SER A 29 -11.60 -2.84 12.45
C SER A 29 -11.25 -1.79 11.39
N ARG A 30 -10.45 -0.78 11.75
CA ARG A 30 -10.04 0.29 10.83
C ARG A 30 -9.09 -0.23 9.74
N LEU A 31 -8.20 -1.16 10.09
CA LEU A 31 -7.34 -1.82 9.10
C LEU A 31 -8.15 -2.60 8.06
N VAL A 32 -9.08 -3.43 8.51
CA VAL A 32 -9.93 -4.24 7.61
C VAL A 32 -10.82 -3.33 6.77
N GLU A 33 -11.42 -2.29 7.36
CA GLU A 33 -12.22 -1.33 6.62
C GLU A 33 -11.39 -0.62 5.53
N ASN A 34 -10.19 -0.13 5.87
CA ASN A 34 -9.31 0.52 4.91
C ASN A 34 -8.91 -0.43 3.77
N TYR A 35 -8.58 -1.68 4.08
CA TYR A 35 -8.23 -2.68 3.08
C TYR A 35 -9.39 -2.94 2.13
N LEU A 36 -10.61 -3.17 2.66
CA LEU A 36 -11.80 -3.37 1.84
C LEU A 36 -12.10 -2.14 0.98
N ARG A 37 -11.96 -0.92 1.51
CA ARG A 37 -12.11 0.32 0.73
C ARG A 37 -11.10 0.38 -0.41
N GLN A 38 -9.84 0.07 -0.15
CA GLN A 38 -8.80 0.08 -1.17
C GLN A 38 -9.07 -0.97 -2.26
N LEU A 39 -9.49 -2.17 -1.86
CA LEU A 39 -9.78 -3.27 -2.78
C LEU A 39 -10.88 -2.89 -3.78
N VAL A 40 -11.97 -2.28 -3.31
CA VAL A 40 -13.09 -1.84 -4.18
C VAL A 40 -12.73 -0.56 -4.96
N SER A 41 -11.91 0.32 -4.39
CA SER A 41 -11.44 1.53 -5.08
C SER A 41 -10.48 1.24 -6.24
N GLN A 42 -9.75 0.13 -6.17
CA GLN A 42 -8.89 -0.35 -7.26
C GLN A 42 -9.68 -1.01 -8.39
N SER A 43 -10.85 -1.60 -8.10
CA SER A 43 -11.74 -2.12 -9.16
C SER A 43 -12.45 -1.04 -9.95
N ASP A 44 -12.67 0.14 -9.38
CA ASP A 44 -13.29 1.29 -10.08
C ASP A 44 -12.27 2.19 -10.81
N ASN A 45 -11.00 2.16 -10.39
CA ASN A 45 -9.95 2.93 -11.04
C ASN A 45 -9.12 2.04 -11.94
N GLN A 46 -9.43 2.07 -13.23
CA GLN A 46 -8.38 1.97 -14.23
C GLN A 46 -7.27 2.99 -13.88
N VAL A 47 -6.20 2.49 -13.29
CA VAL A 47 -4.84 3.07 -13.24
C VAL A 47 -4.83 4.61 -13.23
N GLN A 48 -5.43 5.24 -12.23
CA GLN A 48 -5.04 6.61 -11.90
C GLN A 48 -3.85 6.52 -10.95
N ALA A 49 -2.66 6.64 -11.52
CA ALA A 49 -1.43 6.81 -10.76
C ALA A 49 -1.66 7.92 -9.72
N GLY A 50 -1.63 7.57 -8.43
CA GLY A 50 -1.86 8.53 -7.35
C GLY A 50 -0.98 9.79 -7.51
N PRO A 51 -1.34 10.92 -6.88
CA PRO A 51 -0.67 12.20 -7.12
C PRO A 51 0.85 12.14 -6.95
N VAL A 52 1.34 11.32 -6.02
CA VAL A 52 2.77 11.04 -5.82
C VAL A 52 3.40 10.34 -7.03
N LEU A 53 2.76 9.30 -7.56
CA LEU A 53 3.25 8.58 -8.74
C LEU A 53 3.18 9.44 -10.00
N SER A 54 2.19 10.33 -10.11
CA SER A 54 2.08 11.31 -11.18
C SER A 54 3.22 12.34 -11.14
N GLN A 55 3.59 12.82 -9.95
CA GLN A 55 4.74 13.72 -9.76
C GLN A 55 6.06 13.02 -10.11
N ILE A 56 6.25 11.77 -9.67
CA ILE A 56 7.45 10.97 -9.98
C ILE A 56 7.55 10.70 -11.48
N ASN A 57 6.43 10.33 -12.14
CA ASN A 57 6.40 10.13 -13.59
C ASN A 57 6.79 11.40 -14.37
N GLY A 58 6.45 12.59 -13.86
CA GLY A 58 6.86 13.86 -14.49
C GLY A 58 8.36 14.11 -14.42
N ILE A 59 8.99 13.76 -13.30
CA ILE A 59 10.43 13.97 -13.03
C ILE A 59 11.28 12.95 -13.79
N LEU A 60 10.82 11.69 -13.89
CA LEU A 60 11.56 10.61 -14.56
C LEU A 60 11.53 10.67 -16.09
N LYS A 61 10.72 11.55 -16.70
CA LYS A 61 10.72 11.76 -18.17
C LYS A 61 12.07 12.21 -18.73
N GLN A 62 12.90 12.84 -17.90
CA GLN A 62 14.23 13.33 -18.28
C GLN A 62 15.37 12.44 -17.80
N ALA A 63 15.08 11.37 -17.06
CA ALA A 63 16.10 10.43 -16.60
C ALA A 63 16.24 9.32 -17.63
N GLU A 64 17.45 9.16 -18.18
CA GLU A 64 17.73 7.99 -19.02
C GLU A 64 17.94 6.75 -18.14
N ILE A 65 17.54 5.59 -18.66
CA ILE A 65 17.69 4.31 -17.96
C ILE A 65 19.17 4.01 -17.67
N GLU A 66 20.07 4.52 -18.51
CA GLU A 66 21.51 4.36 -18.34
C GLU A 66 22.05 5.13 -17.13
N ASP A 67 21.54 6.34 -16.83
CA ASP A 67 21.93 7.10 -15.63
C ASP A 67 21.59 6.32 -14.34
N TYR A 68 20.47 5.59 -14.36
CA TYR A 68 20.06 4.75 -13.23
C TYR A 68 20.96 3.53 -13.05
N ARG A 69 21.40 2.90 -14.16
CA ARG A 69 22.34 1.78 -14.12
C ARG A 69 23.70 2.21 -13.59
N ASP A 70 24.20 3.36 -14.02
CA ASP A 70 25.46 3.94 -13.55
C ASP A 70 25.41 4.29 -12.06
N TYR A 71 24.28 4.82 -11.59
CA TYR A 71 24.05 5.06 -10.16
C TYR A 71 24.11 3.75 -9.34
N LEU A 72 23.42 2.70 -9.80
CA LEU A 72 23.41 1.41 -9.10
C LEU A 72 24.80 0.77 -9.08
N ALA A 73 25.55 0.85 -10.19
CA ALA A 73 26.91 0.34 -10.27
C ALA A 73 27.84 1.05 -9.27
N LYS A 74 27.72 2.38 -9.11
CA LYS A 74 28.48 3.14 -8.11
C LYS A 74 28.06 2.88 -6.66
N LYS A 75 26.77 2.65 -6.41
CA LYS A 75 26.23 2.50 -5.05
C LYS A 75 26.62 1.18 -4.38
N TYR A 76 26.80 0.13 -5.19
CA TYR A 76 27.10 -1.22 -4.73
C TYR A 76 28.53 -1.68 -5.09
N GLN A 77 29.41 -0.73 -5.44
CA GLN A 77 30.87 -0.89 -5.38
C GLN A 77 31.36 -0.50 -3.98
#